data_AF-A0A528GSH9-F1
#
_entry.id   AF-A0A528GSH9-F1
#
_cell.length_a   1.000
_cell.length_b   1.000
_cell.length_c   1.000
_cell.angle_alpha   90.00
_cell.angle_beta   90.00
_cell.angle_gamma   90.00
#
_symmetry.space_group_name_H-M   'P 1'
#
loop_
_entity.id
_entity.type
_entity.pdbx_description
1 polymer ?
#
loop_
_entity_poly.entity_id
_entity_poly.type
_entity_poly.pdbx_seq_one_letter_code
_entity_poly.pdbx_strand_id
1 'polypeptide(L)'
;VQHHTMLAFVTTFDPDFSQASPGMILMMDYIQWSFDHGLSTVDFLCGAEAFKHKFATQGVVLQSVLGTRTVQGSLASLADRMRQRVRHSRGRGLATTA
;
A
#
# COMPACT_ATOMS: atom_id res chain seq x y z
N VAL A 1 9.20 4.09 -14.48
CA VAL A 1 8.43 5.35 -14.63
C VAL A 1 7.27 5.09 -15.57
N GLN A 2 6.06 5.52 -15.23
CA GLN A 2 4.87 5.47 -16.09
C GLN A 2 4.05 6.74 -15.91
N HIS A 3 3.50 7.29 -16.99
CA HIS A 3 2.63 8.49 -16.97
C HIS A 3 3.21 9.64 -16.11
N HIS A 4 4.50 9.93 -16.25
CA HIS A 4 5.18 10.98 -15.48
C HIS A 4 5.28 10.74 -13.96
N THR A 5 5.07 9.49 -13.55
CA THR A 5 5.15 9.02 -12.16
C THR A 5 6.27 8.00 -11.99
N MET A 6 7.10 8.18 -10.96
CA MET A 6 8.04 7.16 -10.50
C MET A 6 7.32 6.17 -9.59
N LEU A 7 7.42 4.88 -9.88
CA LEU A 7 6.80 3.81 -9.08
C LEU A 7 7.89 3.10 -8.27
N ALA A 8 7.83 3.18 -6.93
CA ALA A 8 8.81 2.54 -6.05
C ALA A 8 8.48 1.03 -5.87
N PHE A 9 8.68 0.25 -6.94
CA PHE A 9 8.35 -1.17 -6.95
C PHE A 9 9.37 -2.01 -6.19
N VAL A 10 8.91 -2.70 -5.13
CA VAL A 10 9.70 -3.66 -4.33
C VAL A 10 11.05 -3.08 -3.88
N THR A 11 10.99 -2.24 -2.85
CA THR A 11 12.19 -1.69 -2.22
C THR A 11 12.81 -2.72 -1.28
N THR A 12 14.12 -2.95 -1.42
CA THR A 12 14.88 -3.85 -0.54
C THR A 12 16.17 -3.18 -0.11
N PHE A 13 16.80 -3.72 0.93
CA PHE A 13 18.06 -3.23 1.47
C PHE A 13 18.85 -4.40 2.08
N ASP A 14 20.14 -4.18 2.28
CA ASP A 14 21.00 -5.13 2.97
C ASP A 14 20.71 -5.10 4.50
N PRO A 15 20.28 -6.22 5.11
CA PRO A 15 19.91 -6.27 6.53
C PRO A 15 21.03 -5.85 7.48
N ASP A 16 22.30 -6.00 7.09
CA ASP A 16 23.45 -5.57 7.89
C ASP A 16 23.47 -4.04 8.10
N PHE A 17 22.75 -3.30 7.26
CA PHE A 17 22.61 -1.85 7.32
C PHE A 17 21.23 -1.39 7.80
N SER A 18 20.44 -2.28 8.41
CA SER A 18 19.08 -1.97 8.92
C SER A 18 19.05 -0.74 9.87
N GLN A 19 20.11 -0.51 10.63
CA GLN A 19 20.21 0.62 11.57
C GLN A 19 20.51 1.97 10.89
N ALA A 20 20.90 1.97 9.61
CA ALA A 20 21.16 3.18 8.85
C ALA A 20 19.89 3.87 8.32
N SER A 21 18.70 3.43 8.76
CA SER A 21 17.41 3.90 8.22
C SER A 21 17.29 3.78 6.69
N PRO A 22 17.62 2.62 6.08
CA PRO A 22 17.72 2.48 4.62
C PRO A 22 16.41 2.84 3.91
N GLY A 23 15.26 2.53 4.51
CA GLY A 23 13.96 2.92 3.95
C GLY A 23 13.80 4.44 3.77
N MET A 24 14.25 5.26 4.73
CA MET A 24 14.17 6.72 4.63
C MET A 24 15.08 7.26 3.53
N ILE A 25 16.32 6.73 3.45
CA ILE A 25 17.31 7.14 2.44
C ILE A 25 16.78 6.83 1.04
N LEU A 26 16.28 5.61 0.83
CA LEU A 26 15.71 5.22 -0.45
C LEU A 26 14.55 6.13 -0.88
N MET A 27 13.65 6.50 0.06
CA MET A 27 12.55 7.41 -0.27
C MET A 27 13.06 8.81 -0.66
N MET A 28 14.08 9.33 0.03
CA MET A 28 14.68 10.64 -0.30
C MET A 28 15.34 10.60 -1.69
N ASP A 29 16.12 9.57 -1.98
CA ASP A 29 16.77 9.38 -3.29
C ASP A 29 15.74 9.31 -4.42
N TYR A 30 14.65 8.58 -4.19
CA TYR A 30 13.54 8.46 -5.13
C TYR A 30 12.86 9.79 -5.43
N ILE A 31 12.62 10.61 -4.40
CA ILE A 31 12.04 11.94 -4.55
C ILE A 31 13.00 12.85 -5.32
N GLN A 32 14.27 12.89 -4.91
CA GLN A 32 15.28 13.73 -5.55
C GLN A 32 15.46 13.34 -7.02
N TRP A 33 15.68 12.05 -7.29
CA TRP A 33 15.82 11.56 -8.66
C TRP A 33 14.60 11.92 -9.51
N SER A 34 13.39 11.83 -8.94
CA SER A 34 12.16 12.20 -9.65
C SER A 34 12.13 13.69 -10.02
N PHE A 35 12.54 14.58 -9.10
CA PHE A 35 12.67 16.01 -9.41
C PHE A 35 13.73 16.29 -10.46
N ASP A 36 14.90 15.66 -10.37
CA ASP A 36 16.00 15.84 -11.33
C ASP A 36 15.61 15.41 -12.75
N HIS A 37 14.65 14.48 -12.85
CA HIS A 37 14.12 13.99 -14.14
C HIS A 37 12.78 14.65 -14.51
N GLY A 38 12.40 15.71 -13.81
CA GLY A 38 11.21 16.51 -14.08
C GLY A 38 9.89 15.80 -13.84
N LEU A 39 9.86 14.69 -13.09
CA LEU A 39 8.64 13.95 -12.78
C LEU A 39 7.79 14.66 -11.72
N SER A 40 6.47 14.59 -11.86
CA SER A 40 5.54 15.28 -10.96
C SER A 40 5.14 14.45 -9.73
N THR A 41 5.36 13.14 -9.75
CA THR A 41 4.79 12.24 -8.73
C THR A 41 5.70 11.06 -8.45
N VAL A 42 5.79 10.71 -7.17
CA VAL A 42 6.36 9.44 -6.69
C VAL A 42 5.23 8.64 -6.04
N ASP A 43 5.00 7.44 -6.56
CA ASP A 43 4.06 6.47 -5.99
C ASP A 43 4.85 5.43 -5.19
N PHE A 44 4.68 5.45 -3.87
CA PHE A 44 5.30 4.48 -2.95
C PHE A 44 4.60 3.12 -2.93
N LEU A 45 3.56 2.96 -3.77
CA LEU A 45 2.76 1.77 -3.94
C LEU A 45 2.17 1.25 -2.62
N CYS A 46 1.71 0.01 -2.63
CA CYS A 46 1.19 -0.64 -1.44
C CYS A 46 2.29 -0.96 -0.43
N GLY A 47 1.95 -0.80 0.84
CA GLY A 47 2.75 -1.22 1.97
C GLY A 47 2.31 -0.45 3.20
N ALA A 48 2.25 -1.13 4.35
CA ALA A 48 1.78 -0.55 5.60
C ALA A 48 2.92 0.09 6.41
N GLU A 49 4.05 0.39 5.77
CA GLU A 49 5.21 0.91 6.47
C GLU A 49 5.00 2.37 6.88
N ALA A 50 5.01 2.61 8.20
CA ALA A 50 4.70 3.92 8.77
C ALA A 50 5.59 5.06 8.26
N PHE A 51 6.81 4.76 7.80
CA PHE A 51 7.74 5.78 7.30
C PHE A 51 7.26 6.44 5.99
N LYS A 52 6.47 5.75 5.16
CA LYS A 52 5.94 6.31 3.91
C LYS A 52 5.04 7.52 4.17
N HIS A 53 4.33 7.54 5.31
CA HIS A 53 3.47 8.66 5.71
C HIS A 53 4.23 9.96 5.99
N LYS A 54 5.55 9.91 6.23
CA LYS A 54 6.35 11.12 6.42
C LYS A 54 6.52 11.93 5.13
N PHE A 55 6.43 11.27 3.99
CA PHE A 55 6.61 11.87 2.67
C PHE A 55 5.32 11.92 1.85
N ALA A 56 4.36 11.03 2.14
CA ALA A 56 3.11 10.95 1.41
C ALA A 56 2.27 12.23 1.57
N THR A 57 2.02 12.91 0.47
CA THR A 57 1.10 14.05 0.40
C THR A 57 -0.35 13.61 0.24
N GLN A 58 -0.57 12.36 -0.20
CA GLN A 58 -1.87 11.74 -0.38
C GLN A 58 -1.79 10.22 -0.19
N GLY A 59 -2.91 9.60 0.16
CA GLY A 59 -3.07 8.15 0.23
C GLY A 59 -4.22 7.70 -0.66
N VAL A 60 -3.97 6.72 -1.53
CA VAL A 60 -4.98 6.14 -2.41
C VAL A 60 -5.34 4.75 -1.92
N VAL A 61 -6.61 4.55 -1.56
CA VAL A 61 -7.11 3.21 -1.20
C VAL A 61 -7.46 2.47 -2.48
N LEU A 62 -6.71 1.40 -2.77
CA LEU A 62 -7.01 0.53 -3.89
C LEU A 62 -8.15 -0.43 -3.53
N GLN A 63 -9.07 -0.61 -4.46
CA GLN A 63 -10.17 -1.55 -4.31
C GLN A 63 -9.87 -2.84 -5.08
N SER A 64 -10.11 -3.98 -4.43
CA SER A 64 -10.13 -5.28 -5.10
C SER A 64 -11.53 -5.53 -5.67
N VAL A 65 -11.59 -5.89 -6.94
CA VAL A 65 -12.85 -6.21 -7.65
C VAL A 65 -12.85 -7.67 -8.08
N LEU A 66 -14.00 -8.33 -7.94
CA LEU A 66 -14.16 -9.74 -8.30
C LEU A 66 -15.36 -9.89 -9.24
N GLY A 67 -15.09 -10.36 -10.46
CA GLY A 67 -16.11 -10.67 -11.46
C GLY A 67 -16.47 -12.16 -11.45
N THR A 68 -17.61 -12.52 -10.84
CA THR A 68 -18.05 -13.92 -10.80
C THR A 68 -18.69 -14.30 -12.13
N ARG A 69 -18.08 -15.25 -12.84
CA ARG A 69 -18.59 -15.73 -14.15
C ARG A 69 -19.42 -17.01 -14.05
N THR A 70 -19.51 -17.60 -12.86
CA THR A 70 -20.24 -18.85 -12.60
C THR A 70 -21.08 -18.72 -11.34
N VAL A 71 -22.12 -19.56 -11.23
CA VAL A 71 -23.00 -19.62 -10.04
C VAL A 71 -22.20 -19.97 -8.78
N GLN A 72 -21.27 -20.92 -8.87
CA GLN A 72 -20.36 -21.26 -7.77
C GLN A 72 -19.51 -20.06 -7.35
N GLY A 73 -18.99 -19.28 -8.31
CA GLY A 73 -18.24 -18.06 -8.03
C GLY A 73 -19.10 -17.02 -7.31
N SER A 74 -20.35 -16.85 -7.73
CA SER A 74 -21.30 -15.92 -7.08
C SER A 74 -21.60 -16.33 -5.64
N LEU A 75 -21.80 -17.63 -5.37
CA LEU A 75 -21.98 -18.14 -4.01
C LEU A 75 -20.73 -17.94 -3.16
N ALA A 76 -19.54 -18.23 -3.69
CA ALA A 76 -18.28 -18.01 -3.00
C ALA A 76 -18.05 -16.52 -2.67
N SER A 77 -18.35 -15.62 -3.60
CA SER A 77 -18.26 -14.17 -3.38
C SER A 77 -19.24 -13.67 -2.32
N LEU A 78 -20.46 -14.23 -2.28
CA LEU A 78 -21.44 -13.89 -1.24
C LEU A 78 -20.96 -14.35 0.14
N ALA A 79 -20.47 -15.59 0.24
CA ALA A 79 -19.93 -16.16 1.47
C ALA A 79 -18.73 -15.34 1.99
N ASP A 80 -17.81 -14.94 1.10
CA ASP A 80 -16.68 -14.09 1.47
C ASP A 80 -17.14 -12.72 2.00
N ARG A 81 -18.08 -12.04 1.32
CA ARG A 81 -18.63 -10.76 1.79
C ARG A 81 -19.26 -10.86 3.17
N MET A 82 -20.04 -11.92 3.42
CA MET A 82 -20.63 -12.17 4.74
C MET A 82 -19.55 -12.37 5.81
N ARG A 83 -18.51 -13.16 5.50
CA ARG A 83 -17.38 -13.41 6.40
C ARG A 83 -16.61 -12.12 6.71
N GLN A 84 -16.31 -11.32 5.70
CA GLN A 84 -15.60 -10.05 5.87
C GLN A 84 -16.41 -9.07 6.73
N ARG A 85 -17.74 -8.99 6.51
CA ARG A 85 -18.63 -8.14 7.32
C ARG A 85 -18.60 -8.53 8.79
N VAL A 86 -18.68 -9.83 9.10
CA VAL A 86 -18.58 -10.35 10.48
C VAL A 86 -17.22 -10.06 11.10
N ARG A 87 -16.12 -10.25 10.35
CA ARG A 87 -14.76 -9.96 10.84
C ARG A 87 -14.55 -8.47 11.12
N HIS A 88 -15.06 -7.59 10.25
CA HIS A 88 -15.00 -6.14 10.47
C HIS A 88 -15.80 -5.69 11.70
N SER A 89 -16.99 -6.26 11.93
CA SER A 89 -17.79 -5.96 13.12
C SER A 89 -17.12 -6.44 14.41
N ARG A 90 -16.44 -7.59 14.38
CA ARG A 90 -15.70 -8.13 15.55
C ARG A 90 -14.40 -7.40 15.83
N GLY A 91 -13.67 -6.97 14.78
CA GLY A 91 -12.43 -6.20 14.93
C GLY A 91 -12.64 -4.80 15.48
N ARG A 92 -13.80 -4.18 15.21
CA ARG A 92 -14.18 -2.88 15.80
C ARG A 92 -14.45 -2.94 17.31
N GLY A 93 -14.83 -4.10 17.85
CA GLY A 93 -15.12 -4.26 19.29
C GLY A 93 -13.87 -4.29 20.19
N LEU A 94 -12.67 -4.53 19.64
CA LEU A 94 -11.42 -4.50 20.41
C LEU A 94 -10.72 -3.13 20.42
N ALA A 95 -11.13 -2.19 19.55
CA ALA A 95 -10.45 -0.89 19.40
C ALA A 95 -11.06 0.24 20.26
N THR A 96 -12.03 -0.05 21.13
CA THR A 96 -12.71 0.96 21.99
C THR A 96 -12.31 0.85 23.48
N THR A 97 -11.35 -0.01 23.81
CA THR A 97 -10.84 -0.14 25.18
C THR A 97 -9.32 -0.10 25.20
N ALA A 98 -8.75 1.08 24.99
CA ALA A 98 -7.37 1.43 25.32
C ALA A 98 -7.26 2.95 25.47
#